data_AF-A0A924J754-F1
#
_entry.id   AF-A0A924J754-F1
#
_cell.length_a   1.000
_cell.length_b   1.000
_cell.length_c   1.000
_cell.angle_alpha   90.00
_cell.angle_beta   90.00
_cell.angle_gamma   90.00
#
_symmetry.space_group_name_H-M   'P 1'
#
loop_
_entity.id
_entity.type
_entity.pdbx_description
1 polymer ?
#
loop_
_entity_poly.entity_id
_entity_poly.type
_entity_poly.pdbx_seq_one_letter_code
_entity_poly.pdbx_strand_id
1 'polypeptide(L)'
;MFTEQIDILRCPAPHEDSWLVAASTHAEGRHIIVGTLGCPVCKASYEIVEGEVRFSDAPLDTSSGPMDTELAFALAAQLHLVEAPLPVMLTGGWSRAVAPLRTLVPTVSFLVGDAQSLIQLDDRVSTLRLPLTGIPLATGSIRGLALDAVHASDAFLTAASSVVCTSGRLVLPASSALDPSLWRTLASDGHVTVAERLPVASALVPLRRAPAKPLFEP
;
A
#
# COMPACT_ATOMS: atom_id res chain seq x y z
N MET A 1 7.94 -12.50 1.06
CA MET A 1 6.61 -11.95 1.41
C MET A 1 6.40 -12.22 2.88
N PHE A 2 6.31 -11.17 3.69
CA PHE A 2 6.16 -11.28 5.14
C PHE A 2 4.73 -11.69 5.50
N THR A 3 4.59 -12.71 6.35
CA THR A 3 3.28 -13.35 6.63
C THR A 3 2.23 -12.39 7.16
N GLU A 4 2.60 -11.44 8.01
CA GLU A 4 1.69 -10.50 8.67
C GLU A 4 1.21 -9.39 7.73
N GLN A 5 1.87 -9.20 6.59
CA GLN A 5 1.41 -8.25 5.56
C GLN A 5 0.40 -8.89 4.59
N ILE A 6 0.16 -10.22 4.67
CA ILE A 6 -0.79 -10.90 3.78
C ILE A 6 -2.23 -10.48 4.09
N ASP A 7 -2.55 -10.21 5.36
CA ASP A 7 -3.90 -9.88 5.81
C ASP A 7 -4.46 -8.58 5.20
N ILE A 8 -3.57 -7.68 4.78
CA ILE A 8 -3.95 -6.43 4.12
C ILE A 8 -3.99 -6.53 2.60
N LEU A 9 -3.54 -7.65 2.00
CA LEU A 9 -3.64 -7.85 0.55
C LEU A 9 -5.08 -8.16 0.14
N ARG A 10 -5.46 -7.70 -1.06
CA ARG A 10 -6.77 -7.93 -1.67
C ARG A 10 -6.64 -8.45 -3.09
N CYS A 11 -7.62 -9.26 -3.49
CA CYS A 11 -7.66 -9.77 -4.86
C CYS A 11 -7.95 -8.62 -5.84
N PRO A 12 -7.10 -8.39 -6.87
CA PRO A 12 -7.32 -7.34 -7.86
C PRO A 12 -8.31 -7.71 -8.99
N ALA A 13 -8.86 -8.92 -8.99
CA ALA A 13 -9.84 -9.34 -10.00
C ALA A 13 -11.19 -8.59 -9.84
N PRO A 14 -11.98 -8.42 -10.91
CA PRO A 14 -13.22 -7.63 -10.88
C PRO A 14 -14.36 -8.37 -10.17
N HIS A 15 -14.33 -8.37 -8.83
CA HIS A 15 -15.39 -8.84 -7.95
C HIS A 15 -15.38 -8.05 -6.63
N GLU A 16 -16.29 -8.36 -5.71
CA GLU A 16 -16.31 -7.74 -4.37
C GLU A 16 -14.99 -7.96 -3.61
N ASP A 17 -14.60 -6.99 -2.78
CA ASP A 17 -13.35 -7.05 -2.02
C ASP A 17 -13.19 -8.39 -1.26
N SER A 18 -12.04 -9.04 -1.43
CA SER A 18 -11.77 -10.34 -0.82
C SER A 18 -10.31 -10.48 -0.40
N TRP A 19 -10.08 -11.06 0.77
CA TRP A 19 -8.75 -11.37 1.28
C TRP A 19 -8.10 -12.48 0.45
N LEU A 20 -6.77 -12.55 0.51
CA LEU A 20 -5.99 -13.60 -0.11
C LEU A 20 -5.55 -14.62 0.92
N VAL A 21 -5.55 -15.89 0.54
CA VAL A 21 -5.06 -17.00 1.38
C VAL A 21 -3.73 -17.47 0.82
N ALA A 22 -2.72 -17.58 1.68
CA ALA A 22 -1.40 -18.02 1.27
C ALA A 22 -1.21 -19.52 1.42
N ALA A 23 -0.58 -20.13 0.42
CA ALA A 23 -0.02 -21.47 0.48
C ALA A 23 1.49 -21.37 0.24
N SER A 24 2.30 -21.72 1.24
CA SER A 24 3.76 -21.68 1.14
C SER A 24 4.30 -23.03 0.66
N THR A 25 5.20 -22.98 -0.32
CA THR A 25 6.04 -24.12 -0.72
C THR A 25 7.41 -24.04 -0.07
N HIS A 26 7.95 -22.82 0.07
CA HIS A 26 9.20 -22.55 0.77
C HIS A 26 9.09 -21.25 1.58
N ALA A 27 9.54 -21.31 2.83
CA ALA A 27 9.58 -20.17 3.72
C ALA A 27 10.89 -20.13 4.51
N GLU A 28 11.36 -18.90 4.79
CA GLU A 28 12.50 -18.61 5.64
C GLU A 28 12.03 -17.73 6.80
N GLY A 29 12.00 -18.29 8.01
CA GLY A 29 11.40 -17.63 9.16
C GLY A 29 9.92 -17.29 8.93
N ARG A 30 9.59 -16.00 8.91
CA ARG A 30 8.23 -15.47 8.65
C ARG A 30 8.05 -14.95 7.22
N HIS A 31 8.98 -15.29 6.32
CA HIS A 31 8.91 -14.94 4.91
C HIS A 31 8.54 -16.14 4.07
N ILE A 32 7.45 -16.02 3.31
CA ILE A 32 7.20 -16.92 2.19
C ILE A 32 8.11 -16.49 1.05
N ILE A 33 9.03 -17.35 0.66
CA ILE A 33 9.99 -17.13 -0.45
C ILE A 33 9.40 -17.69 -1.75
N VAL A 34 8.78 -18.88 -1.68
CA VAL A 34 8.07 -19.49 -2.80
C VAL A 34 6.70 -19.97 -2.33
N GLY A 35 5.66 -19.66 -3.09
CA GLY A 35 4.29 -20.07 -2.77
C GLY A 35 3.27 -19.44 -3.69
N THR A 36 2.01 -19.45 -3.26
CA THR A 36 0.90 -18.84 -3.98
C THR A 36 -0.04 -18.12 -3.03
N LEU A 37 -0.65 -17.04 -3.52
CA LEU A 37 -1.83 -16.42 -2.93
C LEU A 37 -3.05 -16.85 -3.75
N GLY A 38 -4.11 -17.29 -3.08
CA GLY A 38 -5.38 -17.68 -3.71
C GLY A 38 -6.53 -16.82 -3.22
N CYS A 39 -7.38 -16.36 -4.13
CA CYS A 39 -8.64 -15.71 -3.78
C CYS A 39 -9.72 -16.78 -3.53
N PRO A 40 -10.36 -16.81 -2.34
CA PRO A 40 -11.41 -17.79 -2.05
C PRO A 40 -12.69 -17.56 -2.85
N VAL A 41 -12.91 -16.34 -3.37
CA VAL A 41 -14.11 -15.95 -4.14
C VAL A 41 -13.96 -16.34 -5.60
N CYS A 42 -12.99 -15.76 -6.33
CA CYS A 42 -12.86 -15.96 -7.78
C CYS A 42 -11.89 -17.08 -8.18
N LYS A 43 -11.19 -17.69 -7.20
CA LYS A 43 -10.17 -18.73 -7.40
C LYS A 43 -8.95 -18.28 -8.21
N ALA A 44 -8.79 -16.97 -8.45
CA ALA A 44 -7.55 -16.43 -8.99
C ALA A 44 -6.37 -16.79 -8.08
N SER A 45 -5.23 -17.08 -8.69
CA SER A 45 -3.99 -17.41 -7.99
C SER A 45 -2.87 -16.50 -8.48
N TYR A 46 -2.04 -16.07 -7.53
CA TYR A 46 -0.91 -15.18 -7.76
C TYR A 46 0.34 -15.82 -7.17
N GLU A 47 1.41 -15.89 -7.93
CA GLU A 47 2.64 -16.54 -7.48
C GLU A 47 3.42 -15.66 -6.52
N ILE A 48 4.11 -16.31 -5.58
CA ILE A 48 5.16 -15.70 -4.77
C ILE A 48 6.48 -16.30 -5.25
N VAL A 49 7.36 -15.45 -5.78
CA VAL A 49 8.66 -15.86 -6.33
C VAL A 49 9.74 -14.98 -5.72
N GLU A 50 10.75 -15.60 -5.09
CA GLU A 50 11.81 -14.89 -4.37
C GLU A 50 11.27 -13.90 -3.32
N GLY A 51 10.13 -14.24 -2.73
CA GLY A 51 9.43 -13.42 -1.76
C GLY A 51 8.63 -12.24 -2.33
N GLU A 52 8.62 -12.03 -3.65
CA GLU A 52 7.78 -11.05 -4.34
C GLU A 52 6.44 -11.67 -4.72
N VAL A 53 5.33 -11.01 -4.37
CA VAL A 53 4.00 -11.40 -4.86
C VAL A 53 3.79 -10.84 -6.26
N ARG A 54 3.43 -11.67 -7.24
CA ARG A 54 3.22 -11.25 -8.62
C ARG A 54 1.74 -11.13 -8.98
N PHE A 55 1.18 -9.93 -8.95
CA PHE A 55 -0.18 -9.67 -9.45
C PHE A 55 -0.23 -9.36 -10.95
N SER A 56 0.93 -9.11 -11.57
CA SER A 56 1.08 -8.93 -13.00
C SER A 56 2.39 -9.56 -13.49
N ASP A 57 2.40 -9.92 -14.77
CA ASP A 57 3.58 -10.43 -15.48
C ASP A 57 4.35 -9.32 -16.23
N ALA A 58 3.98 -8.05 -16.01
CA ALA A 58 4.59 -6.94 -16.72
C ALA A 58 6.10 -6.87 -16.42
N PRO A 59 6.97 -6.79 -17.44
CA PRO A 59 8.40 -6.63 -17.21
C PRO A 59 8.67 -5.29 -16.51
N LEU A 60 9.60 -5.30 -15.55
CA LEU A 60 10.06 -4.09 -14.87
C LEU A 60 11.39 -3.64 -15.44
N ASP A 61 11.52 -2.34 -15.65
CA ASP A 61 12.82 -1.72 -15.92
C ASP A 61 13.63 -1.66 -14.62
N THR A 62 14.52 -2.64 -14.46
CA THR A 62 15.48 -2.72 -13.34
C THR A 62 16.79 -2.05 -13.75
N SER A 63 16.84 -0.72 -13.67
CA SER A 63 18.04 0.03 -14.09
C SER A 63 18.21 1.34 -13.31
N SER A 64 18.05 1.31 -11.98
CA SER A 64 18.25 2.50 -11.17
C SER A 64 19.31 2.31 -10.10
N GLY A 65 20.23 3.27 -10.01
CA GLY A 65 21.27 3.32 -8.98
C GLY A 65 20.71 3.59 -7.57
N PRO A 66 21.54 3.68 -6.53
CA PRO A 66 21.07 4.02 -5.19
C PRO A 66 20.40 5.41 -5.16
N MET A 67 19.43 5.61 -4.27
CA MET A 67 18.87 6.94 -4.01
C MET A 67 19.79 7.73 -3.08
N ASP A 68 19.87 9.03 -3.31
CA ASP A 68 20.58 9.93 -2.41
C ASP A 68 19.94 9.96 -1.01
N THR A 69 20.76 10.08 0.03
CA THR A 69 20.32 10.04 1.43
C THR A 69 19.50 11.28 1.79
N GLU A 70 19.84 12.45 1.24
CA GLU A 70 19.08 13.68 1.45
C GLU A 70 17.66 13.55 0.87
N LEU A 71 17.53 12.97 -0.33
CA LEU A 71 16.24 12.71 -0.95
C LEU A 71 15.42 11.67 -0.16
N ALA A 72 16.05 10.63 0.38
CA ALA A 72 15.39 9.67 1.26
C ALA A 72 14.91 10.30 2.57
N PHE A 73 15.70 11.20 3.16
CA PHE A 73 15.31 11.95 4.36
C PHE A 73 14.14 12.90 4.06
N ALA A 74 14.18 13.61 2.92
CA ALA A 74 13.07 14.43 2.46
C ALA A 74 11.79 13.60 2.29
N LEU A 75 11.88 12.42 1.66
CA LEU A 75 10.74 11.51 1.51
C LEU A 75 10.18 11.06 2.86
N ALA A 76 11.04 10.74 3.83
CA ALA A 76 10.60 10.38 5.19
C ALA A 76 9.80 11.52 5.86
N ALA A 77 10.26 12.75 5.69
CA ALA A 77 9.56 13.93 6.20
C ALA A 77 8.23 14.18 5.48
N GLN A 78 8.22 14.07 4.14
CA GLN A 78 7.01 14.25 3.32
C GLN A 78 5.93 13.22 3.66
N LEU A 79 6.31 11.96 3.87
CA LEU A 79 5.42 10.89 4.31
C LEU A 79 5.12 10.90 5.81
N HIS A 80 5.75 11.80 6.57
CA HIS A 80 5.59 11.96 8.02
C HIS A 80 5.89 10.66 8.80
N LEU A 81 7.03 10.04 8.52
CA LEU A 81 7.41 8.70 9.03
C LEU A 81 7.95 8.66 10.48
N VAL A 82 7.55 9.58 11.35
CA VAL A 82 8.07 9.65 12.73
C VAL A 82 7.54 8.47 13.56
N GLU A 83 6.25 8.17 13.44
CA GLU A 83 5.60 6.99 14.01
C GLU A 83 4.53 6.50 13.02
N ALA A 84 4.86 5.48 12.22
CA ALA A 84 3.90 4.87 11.28
C ALA A 84 3.45 3.50 11.82
N PRO A 85 2.28 3.42 12.49
CA PRO A 85 1.76 2.14 13.00
C PRO A 85 1.25 1.22 11.88
N LEU A 86 0.94 1.80 10.70
CA LEU A 86 0.56 1.08 9.50
C LEU A 86 1.71 1.14 8.48
N PRO A 87 1.83 0.13 7.60
CA PRO A 87 2.88 0.12 6.59
C PRO A 87 2.75 1.30 5.63
N VAL A 88 3.86 1.57 4.94
CA VAL A 88 3.99 2.62 3.93
C VAL A 88 4.35 1.97 2.60
N MET A 89 3.69 2.39 1.54
CA MET A 89 3.93 1.84 0.20
C MET A 89 4.77 2.78 -0.65
N LEU A 90 5.82 2.25 -1.30
CA LEU A 90 6.67 2.98 -2.24
C LEU A 90 6.59 2.28 -3.60
N THR A 91 6.33 3.01 -4.68
CA THR A 91 6.24 2.41 -6.02
C THR A 91 7.41 2.79 -6.93
N GLY A 92 7.77 1.89 -7.83
CA GLY A 92 8.68 2.16 -8.94
C GLY A 92 9.99 2.81 -8.50
N GLY A 93 10.26 4.02 -8.99
CA GLY A 93 11.48 4.78 -8.68
C GLY A 93 11.70 5.05 -7.18
N TRP A 94 10.63 5.15 -6.37
CA TRP A 94 10.74 5.36 -4.92
C TRP A 94 11.24 4.12 -4.16
N SER A 95 11.21 2.94 -4.79
CA SER A 95 11.76 1.70 -4.20
C SER A 95 13.23 1.81 -3.79
N ARG A 96 14.00 2.68 -4.46
CA ARG A 96 15.41 2.97 -4.15
C ARG A 96 15.60 3.61 -2.77
N ALA A 97 14.56 4.23 -2.22
CA ALA A 97 14.58 4.84 -0.90
C ALA A 97 14.50 3.81 0.25
N VAL A 98 14.13 2.56 -0.02
CA VAL A 98 13.89 1.56 1.03
C VAL A 98 15.13 1.32 1.89
N ALA A 99 16.30 1.16 1.29
CA ALA A 99 17.54 0.92 2.03
C ALA A 99 17.91 2.08 3.00
N PRO A 100 18.00 3.35 2.55
CA PRO A 100 18.25 4.46 3.47
C PRO A 100 17.11 4.68 4.47
N LEU A 101 15.84 4.53 4.06
CA LEU A 101 14.69 4.69 4.95
C LEU A 101 14.68 3.67 6.09
N ARG A 102 15.06 2.40 5.85
CA ARG A 102 15.17 1.41 6.92
C ARG A 102 16.20 1.80 8.00
N THR A 103 17.21 2.57 7.62
CA THR A 103 18.21 3.09 8.57
C THR A 103 17.66 4.30 9.33
N LEU A 104 16.92 5.18 8.64
CA LEU A 104 16.37 6.41 9.21
C LEU A 104 15.15 6.17 10.12
N VAL A 105 14.28 5.23 9.74
CA VAL A 105 13.03 4.93 10.46
C VAL A 105 12.91 3.43 10.80
N PRO A 106 13.67 2.96 11.82
CA PRO A 106 13.58 1.70 12.54
C PRO A 106 12.38 0.82 12.36
N THR A 107 11.28 1.49 12.67
CA THR A 107 10.05 0.95 13.18
C THR A 107 8.99 0.80 12.09
N VAL A 108 9.22 1.38 10.92
CA VAL A 108 8.26 1.46 9.82
C VAL A 108 8.36 0.21 8.93
N SER A 109 7.20 -0.37 8.61
CA SER A 109 7.10 -1.45 7.63
C SER A 109 6.82 -0.88 6.24
N PHE A 110 7.45 -1.45 5.22
CA PHE A 110 7.33 -1.04 3.83
C PHE A 110 6.69 -2.11 2.96
N LEU A 111 5.81 -1.67 2.06
CA LEU A 111 5.37 -2.42 0.89
C LEU A 111 6.01 -1.76 -0.33
N VAL A 112 6.61 -2.55 -1.20
CA VAL A 112 7.27 -2.01 -2.39
C VAL A 112 6.57 -2.53 -3.63
N GLY A 113 5.93 -1.63 -4.35
CA GLY A 113 5.29 -1.94 -5.62
C GLY A 113 6.25 -1.74 -6.78
N ASP A 114 6.37 -2.73 -7.65
CA ASP A 114 7.13 -2.64 -8.90
C ASP A 114 8.57 -2.13 -8.69
N ALA A 115 9.31 -2.84 -7.84
CA ALA A 115 10.65 -2.45 -7.43
C ALA A 115 11.62 -2.31 -8.62
N GLN A 116 12.29 -1.16 -8.71
CA GLN A 116 13.31 -0.86 -9.75
C GLN A 116 14.75 -1.04 -9.25
N SER A 117 14.91 -1.58 -8.05
CA SER A 117 16.20 -1.87 -7.41
C SER A 117 16.13 -3.20 -6.67
N LEU A 118 17.28 -3.83 -6.43
CA LEU A 118 17.36 -5.03 -5.60
C LEU A 118 17.11 -4.65 -4.14
N ILE A 119 16.10 -5.28 -3.53
CA ILE A 119 15.68 -4.99 -2.17
C ILE A 119 15.95 -6.20 -1.30
N GLN A 120 16.73 -5.98 -0.24
CA GLN A 120 16.93 -6.98 0.79
C GLN A 120 15.65 -7.07 1.62
N LEU A 121 14.95 -8.20 1.51
CA LEU A 121 13.75 -8.49 2.29
C LEU A 121 14.13 -8.73 3.77
N ASP A 122 13.26 -8.27 4.66
CA ASP A 122 13.33 -8.53 6.11
C ASP A 122 11.90 -8.51 6.68
N ASP A 123 11.72 -8.66 7.99
CA ASP A 123 10.42 -8.68 8.65
C ASP A 123 9.59 -7.39 8.55
N ARG A 124 10.08 -6.38 7.82
CA ARG A 124 9.42 -5.10 7.61
C ARG A 124 9.19 -4.79 6.14
N VAL A 125 9.85 -5.47 5.21
CA VAL A 125 9.75 -5.19 3.78
C VAL A 125 9.15 -6.36 3.02
N SER A 126 8.06 -6.09 2.29
CA SER A 126 7.57 -6.99 1.24
C SER A 126 7.49 -6.29 -0.11
N THR A 127 7.71 -7.06 -1.17
CA THR A 127 7.69 -6.61 -2.55
C THR A 127 6.49 -7.20 -3.28
N LEU A 128 5.88 -6.40 -4.17
CA LEU A 128 4.70 -6.75 -4.94
C LEU A 128 4.92 -6.27 -6.38
N ARG A 129 4.55 -7.09 -7.37
CA ARG A 129 4.28 -6.62 -8.74
C ARG A 129 2.85 -6.16 -8.79
N LEU A 130 2.62 -4.90 -9.15
CA LEU A 130 1.28 -4.33 -9.08
C LEU A 130 0.47 -4.71 -10.32
N PRO A 131 -0.85 -4.90 -10.16
CA PRO A 131 -1.74 -5.03 -11.30
C PRO A 131 -1.92 -3.67 -11.98
N LEU A 132 -2.23 -3.67 -13.28
CA LEU A 132 -2.56 -2.44 -14.02
C LEU A 132 -3.81 -1.72 -13.49
N THR A 133 -4.64 -2.44 -12.73
CA THR A 133 -5.92 -1.94 -12.20
C THR A 133 -5.79 -1.17 -10.89
N GLY A 134 -4.60 -1.09 -10.29
CA GLY A 134 -4.35 -0.24 -9.12
C GLY A 134 -3.59 -0.94 -7.99
N ILE A 135 -3.97 -0.65 -6.74
CA ILE A 135 -3.25 -1.09 -5.55
C ILE A 135 -4.05 -2.21 -4.84
N PRO A 136 -3.54 -3.45 -4.77
CA PRO A 136 -4.26 -4.61 -4.26
C PRO A 136 -4.19 -4.69 -2.72
N LEU A 137 -4.58 -3.61 -2.04
CA LEU A 137 -4.56 -3.50 -0.59
C LEU A 137 -5.95 -3.17 -0.03
N ALA A 138 -6.18 -3.54 1.23
CA ALA A 138 -7.41 -3.24 1.94
C ALA A 138 -7.57 -1.73 2.17
N THR A 139 -8.81 -1.29 2.25
CA THR A 139 -9.16 0.11 2.57
C THR A 139 -8.52 0.57 3.88
N GLY A 140 -7.84 1.71 3.86
CA GLY A 140 -7.21 2.32 5.03
C GLY A 140 -6.07 1.52 5.67
N SER A 141 -5.47 0.57 4.95
CA SER A 141 -4.44 -0.33 5.48
C SER A 141 -3.02 0.22 5.48
N ILE A 142 -2.76 1.34 4.80
CA ILE A 142 -1.44 1.96 4.76
C ILE A 142 -1.47 3.40 5.30
N ARG A 143 -0.37 3.81 5.94
CA ARG A 143 -0.21 5.17 6.49
C ARG A 143 0.21 6.18 5.42
N GLY A 144 0.98 5.73 4.44
CA GLY A 144 1.51 6.60 3.41
C GLY A 144 1.79 5.86 2.11
N LEU A 145 1.78 6.61 1.03
CA LEU A 145 2.00 6.11 -0.32
C LEU A 145 2.89 7.10 -1.09
N ALA A 146 3.95 6.60 -1.71
CA ALA A 146 4.75 7.37 -2.66
C ALA A 146 4.60 6.76 -4.06
N LEU A 147 4.00 7.53 -4.96
CA LEU A 147 3.84 7.21 -6.37
C LEU A 147 4.92 7.90 -7.20
N ASP A 148 5.55 7.16 -8.09
CA ASP A 148 6.38 7.76 -9.13
C ASP A 148 5.53 8.17 -10.35
N ALA A 149 6.17 8.67 -11.41
CA ALA A 149 5.47 9.12 -12.61
C ALA A 149 4.72 8.00 -13.35
N VAL A 150 5.17 6.75 -13.26
CA VAL A 150 4.54 5.59 -13.92
C VAL A 150 3.26 5.20 -13.19
N HIS A 151 3.27 5.30 -11.86
CA HIS A 151 2.15 4.89 -11.02
C HIS A 151 1.22 6.04 -10.61
N ALA A 152 1.37 7.24 -11.17
CA ALA A 152 0.52 8.39 -10.87
C ALA A 152 -0.67 8.55 -11.84
N SER A 153 -1.23 7.43 -12.33
CA SER A 153 -2.40 7.41 -13.20
C SER A 153 -3.71 7.53 -12.41
N ASP A 154 -4.81 7.87 -13.07
CA ASP A 154 -6.13 8.02 -12.42
C ASP A 154 -6.58 6.76 -11.67
N ALA A 155 -6.29 5.57 -12.22
CA ALA A 155 -6.61 4.29 -11.56
C ALA A 155 -5.85 4.13 -10.23
N PHE A 156 -4.56 4.46 -10.22
CA PHE A 156 -3.73 4.42 -9.02
C PHE A 156 -4.10 5.51 -8.02
N LEU A 157 -4.44 6.73 -8.46
CA LEU A 157 -4.89 7.80 -7.59
C LEU A 157 -6.25 7.49 -6.94
N THR A 158 -7.15 6.85 -7.70
CA THR A 158 -8.42 6.34 -7.18
C THR A 158 -8.17 5.28 -6.12
N ALA A 159 -7.31 4.29 -6.40
CA ALA A 159 -6.94 3.25 -5.45
C ALA A 159 -6.20 3.82 -4.23
N ALA A 160 -5.33 4.82 -4.41
CA ALA A 160 -4.64 5.51 -3.33
C ALA A 160 -5.64 6.09 -2.31
N SER A 161 -6.75 6.63 -2.80
CA SER A 161 -7.78 7.23 -1.94
C SER A 161 -8.54 6.21 -1.08
N SER A 162 -8.57 4.94 -1.48
CA SER A 162 -9.18 3.87 -0.67
C SER A 162 -8.16 3.28 0.31
N VAL A 163 -6.94 2.99 -0.13
CA VAL A 163 -5.96 2.25 0.68
C VAL A 163 -5.26 3.10 1.74
N VAL A 164 -5.07 4.40 1.49
CA VAL A 164 -4.42 5.30 2.45
C VAL A 164 -5.41 5.68 3.55
N CYS A 165 -5.00 5.48 4.81
CA CYS A 165 -5.84 5.82 5.96
C CYS A 165 -6.09 7.33 6.05
N THR A 166 -7.15 7.73 6.76
CA THR A 166 -7.40 9.14 7.10
C THR A 166 -6.16 9.78 7.73
N SER A 167 -5.87 11.03 7.34
CA SER A 167 -4.66 11.76 7.75
C SER A 167 -3.34 11.13 7.30
N GLY A 168 -3.39 10.09 6.47
CA GLY A 168 -2.23 9.52 5.79
C GLY A 168 -1.66 10.47 4.74
N ARG A 169 -0.44 10.17 4.28
CA ARG A 169 0.31 11.03 3.35
C ARG A 169 0.41 10.38 1.97
N LEU A 170 0.23 11.19 0.94
CA LEU A 170 0.50 10.83 -0.45
C LEU A 170 1.61 11.73 -0.99
N VAL A 171 2.65 11.12 -1.56
CA VAL A 171 3.68 11.80 -2.34
C VAL A 171 3.54 11.35 -3.78
N LEU A 172 3.49 12.29 -4.71
CA LEU A 172 3.28 12.03 -6.13
C LEU A 172 3.92 13.15 -6.97
N PRO A 173 4.12 12.97 -8.28
CA PRO A 173 4.65 14.01 -9.15
C PRO A 173 3.79 15.29 -9.11
N ALA A 174 4.44 16.45 -9.18
CA ALA A 174 3.74 17.74 -9.12
C ALA A 174 2.77 17.97 -10.29
N SER A 175 2.97 17.27 -11.42
CA SER A 175 2.11 17.32 -12.60
C SER A 175 0.79 16.56 -12.46
N SER A 176 0.63 15.76 -11.41
CA SER A 176 -0.54 14.90 -11.23
C SER A 176 -1.73 15.65 -10.65
N ALA A 177 -2.92 15.42 -11.21
CA ALA A 177 -4.16 16.02 -10.73
C ALA A 177 -4.71 15.24 -9.53
N LEU A 178 -4.99 15.94 -8.43
CA LEU A 178 -5.61 15.35 -7.24
C LEU A 178 -7.05 15.82 -7.09
N ASP A 179 -7.93 14.91 -6.68
CA ASP A 179 -9.29 15.25 -6.29
C ASP A 179 -9.27 16.00 -4.94
N PRO A 180 -9.65 17.29 -4.90
CA PRO A 180 -9.62 18.09 -3.68
C PRO A 180 -10.70 17.68 -2.65
N SER A 181 -11.67 16.86 -3.04
CA SER A 181 -12.66 16.29 -2.11
C SER A 181 -12.09 15.11 -1.31
N LEU A 182 -11.04 14.47 -1.82
CA LEU A 182 -10.38 13.31 -1.20
C LEU A 182 -9.04 13.68 -0.56
N TRP A 183 -8.36 14.70 -1.08
CA TRP A 183 -7.00 15.06 -0.73
C TRP A 183 -6.85 16.54 -0.43
N ARG A 184 -6.08 16.86 0.62
CA ARG A 184 -5.62 18.23 0.90
C ARG A 184 -4.15 18.35 0.57
N THR A 185 -3.80 19.16 -0.42
CA THR A 185 -2.40 19.50 -0.70
C THR A 185 -1.79 20.26 0.47
N LEU A 186 -0.61 19.82 0.92
CA LEU A 186 0.15 20.43 2.01
C LEU A 186 1.33 21.26 1.47
N ALA A 187 2.01 20.73 0.46
CA ALA A 187 3.17 21.35 -0.15
C ALA A 187 3.34 20.85 -1.59
N SER A 188 3.97 21.66 -2.43
CA SER A 188 4.42 21.29 -3.77
C SER A 188 5.66 22.11 -4.11
N ASP A 189 6.68 21.49 -4.69
CA ASP A 189 7.96 22.13 -5.04
C ASP A 189 8.27 22.10 -6.54
N GLY A 190 7.27 21.78 -7.37
CA GLY A 190 7.41 21.65 -8.82
C GLY A 190 7.92 20.28 -9.28
N HIS A 191 8.48 19.46 -8.39
CA HIS A 191 8.84 18.07 -8.67
C HIS A 191 7.84 17.10 -8.06
N VAL A 192 7.53 17.31 -6.78
CA VAL A 192 6.58 16.49 -6.04
C VAL A 192 5.51 17.34 -5.38
N THR A 193 4.35 16.74 -5.21
CA THR A 193 3.26 17.24 -4.40
C THR A 193 3.08 16.31 -3.21
N VAL A 194 2.89 16.90 -2.03
CA VAL A 194 2.56 16.19 -0.80
C VAL A 194 1.11 16.50 -0.43
N ALA A 195 0.30 15.47 -0.26
CA ALA A 195 -1.10 15.59 0.11
C ALA A 195 -1.44 14.78 1.35
N GLU A 196 -2.46 15.22 2.08
CA GLU A 196 -3.06 14.51 3.19
C GLU A 196 -4.41 13.92 2.79
N ARG A 197 -4.67 12.68 3.19
CA ARG A 197 -5.98 12.05 3.00
C ARG A 197 -7.02 12.70 3.89
N LEU A 198 -8.05 13.30 3.27
CA LEU A 198 -9.19 13.86 4.00
C LEU A 198 -10.06 12.76 4.60
N PRO A 199 -10.70 12.99 5.76
CA PRO A 199 -11.71 12.07 6.27
C PRO A 199 -12.88 12.00 5.29
N VAL A 200 -13.27 10.77 4.93
CA VAL A 200 -14.57 10.57 4.29
C VAL A 200 -15.62 10.70 5.37
N ALA A 201 -16.58 11.61 5.20
CA ALA A 201 -17.71 11.71 6.13
C ALA A 201 -18.41 10.35 6.17
N SER A 202 -18.33 9.64 7.30
CA SER A 202 -19.13 8.44 7.50
C SER A 202 -20.60 8.82 7.34
N ALA A 203 -21.35 8.02 6.57
CA ALA A 203 -22.80 8.17 6.54
C ALA A 203 -23.32 8.16 7.98
N LEU A 204 -24.16 9.13 8.33
CA LEU A 204 -24.77 9.23 9.66
C LEU A 204 -25.41 7.87 9.99
N VAL A 205 -24.91 7.19 11.02
CA VAL A 205 -25.52 5.95 11.50
C VAL A 205 -26.80 6.33 12.23
N PRO A 206 -28.00 6.00 11.71
CA PRO A 206 -29.23 6.32 12.41
C PRO A 206 -29.33 5.42 13.64
N LEU A 207 -29.34 6.01 14.83
CA LEU A 207 -29.63 5.29 16.07
C LEU A 207 -31.08 4.79 16.01
N ARG A 208 -31.27 3.48 15.80
CA ARG A 208 -32.59 2.84 15.95
C ARG A 208 -32.80 2.46 17.40
N ARG A 209 -33.91 2.92 17.98
CA ARG A 209 -34.34 2.49 19.32
C ARG A 209 -34.68 1.00 19.25
N ALA A 210 -34.13 0.20 20.17
CA ALA A 210 -34.50 -1.20 20.28
C ALA A 210 -36.02 -1.34 20.53
N PRO A 211 -36.71 -2.28 19.87
CA PRO A 211 -38.11 -2.55 20.19
C PRO A 211 -38.20 -3.00 21.64
N ALA A 212 -39.14 -2.41 22.39
CA ALA A 212 -39.38 -2.78 23.77
C ALA A 212 -39.79 -4.25 23.83
N LYS A 213 -38.94 -5.09 24.42
CA LYS A 213 -39.29 -6.48 24.73
C LYS A 213 -40.31 -6.44 25.87
N PRO A 214 -41.54 -6.96 25.71
CA PRO A 214 -42.45 -7.08 26.83
C PRO A 214 -41.81 -8.00 27.87
N LEU A 215 -41.61 -7.46 29.07
CA LEU A 215 -41.30 -8.24 30.25
C LEU A 215 -42.63 -8.84 30.69
N PHE A 216 -42.73 -10.17 30.61
CA PHE A 216 -43.89 -11.01 30.96
C PHE A 216 -44.97 -11.16 29.87
N GLU A 217 -45.03 -12.35 29.28
CA GLU A 217 -46.26 -12.93 28.74
C GLU A 217 -46.88 -13.82 29.83
N PRO A 218 -48.22 -13.82 30.01
CA PRO A 218 -48.94 -14.57 31.05
C PRO A 218 -49.00 -16.08 30.80
#